data_AF-A0A954S4R6-F1
#
_entry.id   AF-A0A954S4R6-F1
#
_cell.length_a   1.000
_cell.length_b   1.000
_cell.length_c   1.000
_cell.angle_alpha   90.00
_cell.angle_beta   90.00
_cell.angle_gamma   90.00
#
_symmetry.space_group_name_H-M   'P 1'
#
loop_
_entity.id
_entity.type
_entity.pdbx_description
1 polymer ?
#
loop_
_entity_poly.entity_id
_entity_poly.type
_entity_poly.pdbx_seq_one_letter_code
_entity_poly.pdbx_strand_id
1 'polypeptide(L)'
;MSIHHFQGTDTYLVTPELRDAVNVAIALEKPLLIRGEPGTGKTVLAEAVAESLQMPLLTWNIKSTTKAQDGLYVYDTVQRLNDARFGDGDISDIRKYIKQGPLGQSLTSDKRVVLLIDEVDKADMEFPNDLLHELDR
;
A
#
# COMPACT_ATOMS: atom_id res chain seq x y z
N MET A 1 18.18 -0.96 -16.71
CA MET A 1 17.69 -1.70 -15.54
C MET A 1 17.13 -3.03 -16.04
N SER A 2 17.57 -4.17 -15.51
CA SER A 2 16.90 -5.44 -15.82
C SER A 2 15.55 -5.45 -15.13
N ILE A 3 14.47 -5.55 -15.89
CA ILE A 3 13.13 -5.74 -15.34
C ILE A 3 13.07 -7.18 -14.83
N HIS A 4 13.02 -7.37 -13.51
CA HIS A 4 12.73 -8.67 -12.93
C HIS A 4 11.29 -9.03 -13.25
N HIS A 5 11.10 -10.15 -13.96
CA HIS A 5 9.79 -10.64 -14.36
C HIS A 5 9.28 -11.63 -13.33
N PHE A 6 8.04 -11.43 -12.88
CA PHE A 6 7.32 -12.41 -12.10
C PHE A 6 7.03 -13.65 -12.95
N GLN A 7 7.32 -14.83 -12.40
CA GLN A 7 7.06 -16.14 -13.03
C GLN A 7 6.17 -17.05 -12.17
N GLY A 8 5.72 -16.58 -11.00
CA GLY A 8 5.20 -17.42 -9.93
C GLY A 8 6.26 -17.72 -8.86
N THR A 9 5.89 -18.54 -7.89
CA THR A 9 6.78 -19.08 -6.84
C THR A 9 6.52 -20.58 -6.68
N ASP A 10 7.29 -21.26 -5.83
CA ASP A 10 7.08 -22.67 -5.52
C ASP A 10 5.69 -22.94 -4.91
N THR A 11 5.08 -21.92 -4.30
CA THR A 11 3.81 -21.99 -3.58
C THR A 11 2.66 -21.29 -4.30
N TYR A 12 2.93 -20.53 -5.36
CA TYR A 12 1.92 -19.79 -6.13
C TYR A 12 2.04 -20.07 -7.63
N LEU A 13 1.08 -20.87 -8.14
CA LEU A 13 0.95 -21.16 -9.56
C LEU A 13 0.14 -20.06 -10.25
N VAL A 14 0.77 -19.40 -11.22
CA VAL A 14 0.17 -18.29 -11.97
C VAL A 14 -0.17 -18.73 -13.40
N THR A 15 -1.33 -18.32 -13.91
CA THR A 15 -1.65 -18.53 -15.33
C THR A 15 -0.83 -17.58 -16.21
N PRO A 16 -0.59 -17.90 -17.49
CA PRO A 16 0.13 -17.01 -18.39
C PRO A 16 -0.48 -15.60 -18.44
N GLU A 17 -1.80 -15.49 -18.45
CA GLU A 17 -2.52 -14.21 -18.55
C GLU A 17 -2.31 -13.34 -17.29
N LEU A 18 -2.43 -13.93 -16.10
CA LEU A 18 -2.21 -13.21 -14.85
C LEU A 18 -0.75 -12.81 -14.70
N ARG A 19 0.18 -13.69 -15.08
CA ARG A 19 1.61 -13.41 -15.07
C ARG A 19 1.95 -12.23 -15.98
N ASP A 20 1.41 -12.22 -17.19
CA ASP A 20 1.67 -11.17 -18.16
C ASP A 20 1.06 -9.84 -17.69
N ALA A 21 -0.14 -9.85 -17.09
CA ALA A 21 -0.74 -8.66 -16.48
C ALA A 21 0.13 -8.06 -15.35
N VAL A 22 0.67 -8.92 -14.47
CA VAL A 22 1.61 -8.50 -13.41
C VAL A 22 2.88 -7.90 -14.01
N ASN A 23 3.48 -8.56 -14.99
CA ASN A 23 4.72 -8.08 -15.62
C ASN A 23 4.52 -6.77 -16.38
N VAL A 24 3.38 -6.58 -17.04
CA VAL A 24 3.03 -5.30 -17.68
C VAL A 24 2.89 -4.19 -16.63
N ALA A 25 2.20 -4.45 -15.52
CA ALA A 25 2.07 -3.47 -14.43
C ALA A 25 3.43 -3.07 -13.83
N ILE A 26 4.33 -4.05 -13.63
CA ILE A 26 5.70 -3.84 -13.16
C ILE A 26 6.50 -2.99 -14.15
N ALA A 27 6.39 -3.28 -15.45
CA ALA A 27 7.15 -2.61 -16.50
C ALA A 27 6.66 -1.17 -16.76
N LEU A 28 5.36 -0.92 -16.61
CA LEU A 28 4.75 0.40 -16.77
C LEU A 28 4.77 1.24 -15.50
N GLU A 29 5.15 0.64 -14.36
CA GLU A 29 5.07 1.26 -13.04
C GLU A 29 3.66 1.78 -12.74
N LYS A 30 2.65 1.00 -13.14
CA LYS A 30 1.24 1.33 -12.93
C LYS A 30 0.60 0.37 -11.92
N PRO A 31 -0.34 0.85 -11.07
CA PRO A 31 -1.10 0.00 -10.18
C PRO A 31 -1.86 -1.09 -10.94
N LEU A 32 -1.92 -2.30 -10.37
CA LEU A 32 -2.67 -3.43 -10.91
C LEU A 32 -3.92 -3.68 -10.06
N LEU A 33 -5.10 -3.46 -10.66
CA LEU A 33 -6.36 -3.80 -10.01
C LEU A 33 -6.73 -5.26 -10.31
N ILE A 34 -6.76 -6.11 -9.28
CA ILE A 34 -7.17 -7.51 -9.40
C ILE A 34 -8.59 -7.67 -8.86
N ARG A 35 -9.46 -8.32 -9.66
CA ARG A 35 -10.84 -8.66 -9.28
C ARG A 35 -11.06 -10.17 -9.30
N GLY A 36 -12.05 -10.65 -8.56
CA GLY A 36 -12.53 -12.03 -8.61
C GLY A 36 -13.25 -12.42 -7.32
N GLU A 37 -13.71 -13.66 -7.23
CA GLU A 37 -14.39 -14.18 -6.04
C GLU A 37 -13.48 -14.20 -4.80
N PRO A 38 -14.02 -14.08 -3.58
CA PRO A 38 -13.27 -14.33 -2.35
C PRO A 38 -12.57 -15.70 -2.37
N GLY A 39 -11.36 -15.78 -1.82
CA GLY A 39 -10.60 -17.03 -1.74
C GLY A 39 -9.87 -17.44 -3.03
N THR A 40 -9.85 -16.62 -4.07
CA THR A 40 -9.12 -16.88 -5.34
C THR A 40 -7.63 -16.52 -5.30
N GLY A 41 -7.06 -16.27 -4.12
CA GLY A 41 -5.62 -16.04 -3.95
C GLY A 41 -5.12 -14.65 -4.34
N LYS A 42 -5.96 -13.60 -4.26
CA LYS A 42 -5.56 -12.20 -4.55
C LYS A 42 -4.49 -11.67 -3.59
N THR A 43 -4.71 -11.86 -2.29
CA THR A 43 -3.74 -11.50 -1.25
C THR A 43 -2.43 -12.28 -1.42
N VAL A 44 -2.54 -13.59 -1.67
CA VAL A 44 -1.40 -14.48 -1.89
C VAL A 44 -0.62 -14.11 -3.17
N LEU A 45 -1.27 -13.57 -4.20
CA LEU A 45 -0.58 -13.05 -5.39
C LEU A 45 0.41 -11.94 -5.01
N ALA A 46 0.01 -10.99 -4.16
CA ALA A 46 0.90 -9.90 -3.74
C ALA A 46 2.09 -10.42 -2.93
N GLU A 47 1.87 -11.39 -2.06
CA GLU A 47 2.92 -12.10 -1.32
C GLU A 47 3.90 -12.80 -2.27
N ALA A 48 3.39 -13.55 -3.24
CA ALA A 48 4.19 -14.25 -4.24
C ALA A 48 5.00 -13.30 -5.12
N VAL A 49 4.43 -12.15 -5.51
CA VAL A 49 5.12 -11.12 -6.27
C VAL A 49 6.24 -10.50 -5.44
N ALA A 50 5.98 -10.15 -4.18
CA ALA A 50 6.99 -9.60 -3.28
C ALA A 50 8.14 -10.59 -3.05
N GLU A 51 7.82 -11.87 -2.82
CA GLU A 51 8.81 -12.94 -2.66
C GLU A 51 9.67 -13.11 -3.94
N SER A 52 9.02 -13.29 -5.09
CA SER A 52 9.69 -13.52 -6.38
C SER A 52 10.62 -12.38 -6.78
N LEU A 53 10.22 -11.13 -6.46
CA LEU A 53 11.00 -9.93 -6.78
C LEU A 53 11.93 -9.49 -5.64
N GLN A 54 11.94 -10.21 -4.52
CA GLN A 54 12.70 -9.88 -3.30
C GLN A 54 12.43 -8.46 -2.79
N MET A 55 11.17 -8.04 -2.83
CA MET A 55 10.71 -6.72 -2.41
C MET A 55 9.98 -6.80 -1.07
N PRO A 56 10.09 -5.77 -0.21
CA PRO A 56 9.23 -5.67 0.96
C PRO A 56 7.76 -5.62 0.56
N LEU A 57 6.91 -6.32 1.30
CA LEU A 57 5.46 -6.23 1.20
C LEU A 57 4.91 -5.31 2.29
N LEU A 58 4.18 -4.29 1.89
CA LEU A 58 3.34 -3.48 2.75
C LEU A 58 1.88 -3.83 2.50
N THR A 59 1.08 -3.92 3.56
CA THR A 59 -0.35 -4.22 3.45
C THR A 59 -1.17 -3.11 4.07
N TRP A 60 -2.18 -2.65 3.33
CA TRP A 60 -3.18 -1.71 3.77
C TRP A 60 -4.57 -2.32 3.62
N ASN A 61 -5.10 -2.83 4.73
CA ASN A 61 -6.46 -3.37 4.77
C ASN A 61 -7.46 -2.22 4.96
N ILE A 62 -8.34 -2.05 3.99
CA ILE A 62 -9.33 -0.97 3.97
C ILE A 62 -10.54 -1.34 4.84
N LYS A 63 -11.03 -0.37 5.60
CA LYS A 63 -12.25 -0.47 6.41
C LYS A 63 -13.27 0.54 5.91
N SER A 64 -14.52 0.40 6.33
CA SER A 64 -15.60 1.33 5.98
C SER A 64 -15.37 2.77 6.46
N THR A 65 -14.49 2.97 7.44
CA THR A 65 -14.13 4.29 7.95
C THR A 65 -12.78 4.79 7.43
N THR A 66 -12.10 4.04 6.57
CA THR A 66 -10.79 4.40 6.04
C THR A 66 -10.94 5.47 4.96
N LYS A 67 -10.13 6.52 5.07
CA LYS A 67 -10.01 7.58 4.05
C LYS A 67 -8.72 7.41 3.26
N ALA A 68 -8.67 7.90 2.03
CA ALA A 68 -7.46 7.86 1.21
C ALA A 68 -6.27 8.54 1.90
N GLN A 69 -6.52 9.68 2.56
CA GLN A 69 -5.52 10.41 3.34
C GLN A 69 -4.84 9.55 4.43
N ASP A 70 -5.57 8.63 5.06
CA ASP A 70 -5.03 7.76 6.12
C ASP A 70 -3.91 6.86 5.59
N GLY A 71 -3.92 6.56 4.28
CA GLY A 71 -2.85 5.82 3.61
C GLY A 71 -1.57 6.62 3.47
N LEU A 72 -1.66 7.94 3.34
CA LEU A 72 -0.49 8.81 3.21
C LEU A 72 0.15 9.06 4.57
N TYR A 73 -0.60 9.67 5.49
CA TYR A 73 -0.12 9.93 6.83
C TYR A 73 -1.28 10.16 7.80
N VAL A 74 -1.02 9.85 9.07
CA VAL A 74 -1.92 10.14 10.18
C VAL A 74 -1.23 11.11 11.12
N TYR A 75 -1.97 12.12 11.55
CA TYR A 75 -1.51 13.08 12.53
C TYR A 75 -1.94 12.67 13.94
N ASP A 76 -0.96 12.35 14.79
CA ASP A 76 -1.15 11.86 16.15
C ASP A 76 -1.45 13.00 17.13
N THR A 77 -2.72 13.41 17.12
CA THR A 77 -3.24 14.45 18.01
C THR A 77 -3.14 14.07 19.49
N VAL A 78 -3.21 12.78 19.81
CA VAL A 78 -3.18 12.27 21.20
C VAL A 78 -1.78 12.41 21.76
N GLN A 79 -0.76 11.97 21.03
CA GLN A 79 0.64 12.13 21.42
C GLN A 79 1.00 13.61 21.56
N ARG A 80 0.58 14.47 20.62
CA ARG A 80 0.82 15.92 20.73
C ARG A 80 0.16 16.53 21.96
N LEU A 81 -1.08 16.16 22.26
CA LEU A 81 -1.78 16.65 23.45
C LEU A 81 -1.10 16.19 24.75
N ASN A 82 -0.60 14.95 24.76
CA ASN A 82 0.15 14.40 25.90
C ASN A 82 1.43 15.20 26.15
N ASP A 83 2.26 15.38 25.12
CA ASP A 83 3.50 16.17 25.21
C ASP A 83 3.23 17.62 25.63
N ALA A 84 2.12 18.21 25.14
CA ALA A 84 1.69 19.56 25.53
C ALA A 84 1.31 19.69 27.01
N ARG A 85 0.91 18.59 27.67
CA ARG A 85 0.53 18.59 29.08
C ARG A 85 1.70 18.30 30.01
N PHE A 86 2.62 17.43 29.61
CA PHE A 86 3.68 16.93 30.50
C PHE A 86 5.08 17.47 30.18
N GLY A 87 5.25 18.24 29.09
CA GLY A 87 6.31 19.25 28.99
C GLY A 87 7.69 18.80 28.48
N ASP A 88 7.85 17.56 28.02
CA ASP A 88 9.18 17.03 27.64
C ASP A 88 9.54 17.17 26.15
N GLY A 89 8.69 17.79 25.33
CA GLY A 89 8.88 17.91 23.87
C GLY A 89 8.73 19.33 23.32
N ASP A 90 9.56 19.67 22.33
CA ASP A 90 9.30 20.82 21.46
C ASP A 90 8.08 20.49 20.55
N ILE A 91 6.90 20.89 21.01
CA ILE A 91 5.58 20.71 20.39
C ILE A 91 5.41 21.56 19.13
N SER A 92 6.32 22.52 18.88
CA SER A 92 6.27 23.37 17.68
C SER A 92 6.62 22.59 16.40
N ASP A 93 7.40 21.52 16.53
CA ASP A 93 7.73 20.64 15.41
C ASP A 93 6.62 19.59 15.18
N ILE A 94 5.66 19.95 14.33
CA ILE A 94 4.51 19.12 13.96
C ILE A 94 4.92 17.76 13.37
N ARG A 95 6.10 17.69 12.72
CA ARG A 95 6.55 16.49 12.01
C ARG A 95 6.72 15.29 12.93
N LYS A 96 7.03 15.54 14.21
CA LYS A 96 7.14 14.50 15.26
C LYS A 96 5.84 13.75 15.51
N TYR A 97 4.72 14.34 15.11
CA TYR A 97 3.38 13.78 15.29
C TYR A 97 2.78 13.26 13.98
N ILE A 98 3.54 13.27 12.88
CA ILE A 98 3.10 12.70 11.60
C ILE A 98 3.63 11.28 11.51
N LYS A 99 2.73 10.30 11.41
CA LYS A 99 3.05 8.90 11.18
C LYS A 99 2.66 8.54 9.76
N GLN A 100 3.59 8.01 8.98
CA GLN A 100 3.32 7.60 7.60
C GLN A 100 2.34 6.43 7.58
N GLY A 101 1.30 6.52 6.75
CA GLY A 101 0.43 5.40 6.42
C GLY A 101 1.11 4.45 5.43
N PRO A 102 0.50 3.29 5.09
CA PRO A 102 1.13 2.31 4.21
C PRO A 102 1.48 2.84 2.82
N LEU A 103 0.62 3.69 2.23
CA LEU A 103 0.90 4.33 0.94
C LEU A 103 2.05 5.34 1.07
N GLY A 104 2.05 6.19 2.10
CA GLY A 104 3.16 7.10 2.38
C GLY A 104 4.50 6.37 2.59
N GLN A 105 4.48 5.26 3.33
CA GLN A 105 5.65 4.38 3.51
C GLN A 105 6.13 3.80 2.18
N SER A 106 5.23 3.40 1.28
CA SER A 106 5.62 2.89 -0.04
C SER A 106 6.24 3.94 -0.95
N LEU A 107 5.70 5.17 -0.93
CA LEU A 107 6.16 6.27 -1.77
C LEU A 107 7.49 6.87 -1.30
N THR A 108 7.76 6.80 0.01
CA THR A 108 8.98 7.35 0.63
C THR A 108 10.07 6.30 0.88
N SER A 109 9.85 5.04 0.49
CA SER A 109 10.82 3.98 0.71
C SER A 109 12.07 4.14 -0.18
N ASP A 110 13.26 3.94 0.40
CA ASP A 110 14.52 3.89 -0.35
C ASP A 110 14.65 2.65 -1.25
N LYS A 111 13.73 1.68 -1.13
CA LYS A 111 13.69 0.44 -1.90
C LYS A 111 12.35 0.33 -2.60
N ARG A 112 12.32 -0.36 -3.75
CA ARG A 112 11.05 -0.71 -4.39
C ARG A 112 10.26 -1.66 -3.50
N VAL A 113 8.98 -1.37 -3.28
CA VAL A 113 8.09 -2.17 -2.44
C VAL A 113 6.87 -2.62 -3.21
N VAL A 114 6.27 -3.72 -2.76
CA VAL A 114 4.92 -4.12 -3.16
C VAL A 114 3.96 -3.57 -2.11
N LEU A 115 2.98 -2.77 -2.51
CA LEU A 115 1.87 -2.36 -1.65
C LEU A 115 0.60 -3.12 -2.05
N LEU A 116 0.11 -3.95 -1.13
CA LEU A 116 -1.22 -4.55 -1.24
C LEU A 116 -2.25 -3.62 -0.58
N ILE A 117 -3.20 -3.14 -1.35
CA ILE A 117 -4.41 -2.46 -0.83
C ILE A 117 -5.55 -3.47 -0.91
N ASP A 118 -5.93 -4.03 0.23
CA ASP A 118 -6.92 -5.11 0.31
C ASP A 118 -8.28 -4.60 0.79
N GLU A 119 -9.34 -5.33 0.47
CA GLU A 119 -10.72 -5.03 0.86
C GLU A 119 -11.20 -3.61 0.46
N VAL A 120 -10.70 -3.09 -0.67
CA VAL A 120 -11.09 -1.77 -1.21
C VAL A 120 -12.61 -1.64 -1.41
N ASP A 121 -13.29 -2.76 -1.66
CA ASP A 121 -14.75 -2.83 -1.79
C ASP A 121 -15.51 -2.52 -0.49
N LYS A 122 -14.86 -2.57 0.68
CA LYS A 122 -15.47 -2.20 1.97
C LYS A 122 -15.46 -0.70 2.25
N ALA A 123 -14.74 0.08 1.47
CA ALA A 123 -14.57 1.51 1.68
C ALA A 123 -15.87 2.30 1.41
N ASP A 124 -15.87 3.57 1.80
CA ASP A 124 -16.89 4.51 1.36
C ASP A 124 -16.88 4.67 -0.18
N MET A 125 -18.01 5.03 -0.78
CA MET A 125 -18.17 5.18 -2.23
C MET A 125 -17.20 6.22 -2.84
N GLU A 126 -16.78 7.22 -2.07
CA GLU A 126 -15.83 8.26 -2.51
C GLU A 126 -14.37 7.76 -2.52
N PHE A 127 -14.05 6.72 -1.73
CA PHE A 127 -12.68 6.27 -1.50
C PHE A 127 -11.88 5.92 -2.77
N PRO A 128 -12.42 5.20 -3.78
CA PRO A 128 -11.64 4.87 -4.98
C PRO A 128 -11.22 6.11 -5.77
N ASN A 129 -12.08 7.14 -5.83
CA ASN A 129 -11.76 8.39 -6.53
C ASN A 129 -10.73 9.20 -5.75
N ASP A 130 -10.88 9.28 -4.42
CA ASP A 130 -9.92 9.96 -3.56
C ASP A 130 -8.53 9.28 -3.62
N LEU A 131 -8.50 7.95 -3.60
CA LEU A 131 -7.26 7.19 -3.73
C LEU A 131 -6.58 7.45 -5.07
N LEU A 132 -7.33 7.47 -6.18
CA LEU A 132 -6.79 7.77 -7.50
C LEU A 132 -6.21 9.19 -7.54
N HIS A 133 -6.91 10.17 -6.96
CA HIS A 133 -6.42 11.55 -6.87
C HIS A 133 -5.09 11.64 -6.11
N GLU A 134 -4.92 10.88 -5.02
CA GLU A 134 -3.65 10.86 -4.29
C GLU A 134 -2.53 10.09 -5.03
N LEU A 135 -2.86 9.14 -5.91
CA LEU A 135 -1.89 8.40 -6.73
C LEU A 135 -1.42 9.15 -7.98
N ASP A 136 -2.27 10.05 -8.52
CA ASP A 136 -1.98 10.86 -9.72
C ASP A 136 -1.20 12.15 -9.41
N ARG A 137 -0.99 12.46 -8.12
CA ARG A 137 -0.20 13.61 -7.64
C ARG A 137 1.30 13.36 -7.69
#